data_AF-A0A4Y7SJH8-F1
#
_entry.id   AF-A0A4Y7SJH8-F1
#
_cell.length_a   1.000
_cell.length_b   1.000
_cell.length_c   1.000
_cell.angle_alpha   90.00
_cell.angle_beta   90.00
_cell.angle_gamma   90.00
#
_symmetry.space_group_name_H-M   'P 1'
#
loop_
_entity.id
_entity.type
_entity.pdbx_description
1 polymer ?
#
loop_
_entity_poly.entity_id
_entity_poly.type
_entity_poly.pdbx_seq_one_letter_code
_entity_poly.pdbx_strand_id
1 'polypeptide(L)'
;MPRDYIAHLMGISGCRITPGPRGEGPHQVAYFQMYVTDKSLTAARENGHYAKHITGPQALRNHDSASRFFMGLLSLYRSANNANACSARVELRVPLEHALSVLIEFDGEVIADSLIALEPSVYWGWKEWSVEALRLVWELGFDGGRFKSAIPNAVLVNMAVPWLLNSIQATIDTKSASRSLMRAILPLSRGDEVMQDEHLLYPTPLSNPDGDPLRVPAAVRGAIFIRLIEQDETGTPLFPGARFVDDDACRTLLNDCLPNILQSITLGRSNGRRRDPTRIRNKIKQRPLPPPNEGGPPSIDIELPNLQALTIGPADDNGHITPTALFNNTTFSAEVSSILRQFAPDLMNVSPNARDIEFGSVCRLTEAEREDLTIDIFQERNLASILNTCRWMRASSDMWRFVFDKLFPAKGKQVEAQNFSRAVYYNAWASLTNSADEETVETIRTTLYTSIFKHLFWLPHAKCDRIWETRDRNRTQVFHQFPPQKPNLPTVNILINGNLDPKWEITAV
;
A
#
# COMPACT_ATOMS: atom_id res chain seq x y z
N MET A 1 14.72 -32.00 -12.75
CA MET A 1 14.50 -31.50 -11.38
C MET A 1 14.24 -30.00 -11.46
N PRO A 2 13.25 -29.43 -10.74
CA PRO A 2 13.06 -27.99 -10.69
C PRO A 2 14.27 -27.32 -10.02
N ARG A 3 14.98 -26.44 -10.74
CA ARG A 3 16.07 -25.63 -10.20
C ARG A 3 15.53 -24.29 -9.72
N ASP A 4 15.90 -23.92 -8.50
CA ASP A 4 15.65 -22.59 -7.95
C ASP A 4 16.97 -21.79 -8.06
N TYR A 5 17.21 -21.18 -9.22
CA TYR A 5 18.41 -20.35 -9.44
C TYR A 5 18.52 -19.24 -8.39
N ILE A 6 19.73 -18.98 -7.93
CA ILE A 6 20.00 -18.05 -6.83
C ILE A 6 20.67 -16.80 -7.40
N ALA A 7 20.09 -15.61 -7.13
CA ALA A 7 20.70 -14.32 -7.48
C ALA A 7 21.17 -14.22 -8.94
N HIS A 8 20.41 -14.78 -9.89
CA HIS A 8 20.75 -14.84 -11.32
C HIS A 8 21.96 -15.71 -11.71
N LEU A 9 22.54 -16.45 -10.77
CA LEU A 9 23.62 -17.40 -11.05
C LEU A 9 23.02 -18.73 -11.52
N MET A 10 23.45 -19.19 -12.70
CA MET A 10 22.98 -20.43 -13.33
C MET A 10 23.69 -21.66 -12.79
N GLY A 11 24.94 -21.50 -12.36
CA GLY A 11 25.75 -22.57 -11.77
C GLY A 11 25.43 -22.87 -10.30
N ILE A 12 24.58 -22.06 -9.66
CA ILE A 12 24.22 -22.21 -8.26
C ILE A 12 22.71 -22.17 -8.12
N SER A 13 22.12 -23.27 -7.67
CA SER A 13 20.67 -23.37 -7.49
C SER A 13 20.32 -24.15 -6.26
N GLY A 14 19.24 -23.74 -5.60
CA GLY A 14 18.49 -24.64 -4.75
C GLY A 14 17.72 -25.66 -5.58
N CYS A 15 17.07 -26.60 -4.90
CA CYS A 15 16.22 -27.58 -5.56
C CYS A 15 15.03 -27.97 -4.70
N ARG A 16 14.00 -28.51 -5.36
CA ARG A 16 12.84 -29.13 -4.72
C ARG A 16 12.66 -30.52 -5.29
N ILE A 17 12.55 -31.52 -4.43
CA ILE A 17 12.36 -32.92 -4.79
C ILE A 17 11.14 -33.43 -4.04
N THR A 18 10.25 -34.11 -4.75
CA THR A 18 9.26 -35.00 -4.16
C THR A 18 9.71 -36.41 -4.51
N PRO A 19 10.40 -37.11 -3.59
CA PRO A 19 10.88 -38.45 -3.89
C PRO A 19 9.69 -39.36 -4.21
N GLY A 20 9.80 -40.14 -5.28
CA GLY A 20 8.81 -41.20 -5.54
C GLY A 20 8.95 -42.33 -4.52
N PRO A 21 8.06 -43.34 -4.53
CA PRO A 21 8.08 -44.44 -3.56
C PRO A 21 9.41 -45.20 -3.46
N ARG A 22 10.24 -45.18 -4.52
CA ARG A 22 11.56 -45.81 -4.53
C ARG A 22 12.69 -44.92 -3.98
N GLY A 23 12.44 -43.62 -3.82
CA GLY A 23 13.43 -42.62 -3.42
C GLY A 23 13.19 -42.02 -2.04
N GLU A 24 12.12 -42.40 -1.35
CA GLU A 24 11.78 -41.91 -0.01
C GLU A 24 12.78 -42.38 1.06
N GLY A 25 13.47 -43.50 0.80
CA GLY A 25 14.48 -44.06 1.68
C GLY A 25 13.92 -44.57 3.01
N PRO A 26 14.79 -44.87 3.99
CA PRO A 26 14.38 -45.45 5.27
C PRO A 26 13.56 -44.48 6.15
N HIS A 27 13.63 -43.18 5.88
CA HIS A 27 12.91 -42.14 6.62
C HIS A 27 11.63 -41.66 5.92
N GLN A 28 11.21 -42.33 4.84
CA GLN A 28 9.97 -42.02 4.11
C GLN A 28 9.87 -40.53 3.75
N VAL A 29 10.93 -39.97 3.16
CA VAL A 29 10.99 -38.56 2.79
C VAL A 29 9.93 -38.24 1.73
N ALA A 30 8.91 -37.48 2.13
CA ALA A 30 7.83 -37.05 1.24
C ALA A 30 8.21 -35.80 0.44
N TYR A 31 9.11 -34.97 0.97
CA TYR A 31 9.56 -33.75 0.31
C TYR A 31 10.94 -33.34 0.82
N PHE A 32 11.78 -32.88 -0.10
CA PHE A 32 13.11 -32.36 0.17
C PHE A 32 13.31 -31.03 -0.54
N GLN A 33 13.87 -30.07 0.16
CA GLN A 33 14.18 -28.76 -0.39
C GLN A 33 15.53 -28.27 0.10
N MET A 34 16.34 -27.78 -0.85
CA MET A 34 17.57 -27.05 -0.56
C MET A 34 17.41 -25.60 -1.03
N TYR A 35 17.74 -24.65 -0.17
CA TYR A 35 17.64 -23.23 -0.47
C TYR A 35 18.59 -22.41 0.40
N VAL A 36 18.76 -21.14 0.06
CA VAL A 36 19.59 -20.20 0.82
C VAL A 36 18.79 -19.45 1.90
N THR A 37 19.44 -19.14 3.01
CA THR A 37 18.83 -18.44 4.16
C THR A 37 18.56 -16.95 3.91
N ASP A 38 19.13 -16.38 2.84
CA ASP A 38 19.00 -14.96 2.48
C ASP A 38 17.54 -14.50 2.30
N LYS A 39 16.65 -15.42 1.93
CA LYS A 39 15.20 -15.21 1.79
C LYS A 39 14.57 -14.58 3.02
N SER A 40 15.07 -14.89 4.22
CA SER A 40 14.58 -14.33 5.49
C SER A 40 14.75 -12.81 5.58
N LEU A 41 15.82 -12.26 5.01
CA LEU A 41 16.11 -10.82 5.02
C LEU A 41 15.29 -10.07 3.97
N THR A 42 14.95 -10.76 2.88
CA THR A 42 14.16 -10.22 1.79
C THR A 42 12.68 -10.57 1.92
N ALA A 43 12.30 -11.33 2.95
CA ALA A 43 10.94 -11.75 3.18
C ALA A 43 10.06 -10.55 3.52
N ALA A 44 8.99 -10.39 2.75
CA ALA A 44 7.94 -9.43 3.02
C ALA A 44 6.63 -10.10 2.67
N ARG A 45 5.77 -10.37 3.66
CA ARG A 45 4.41 -10.87 3.42
C ARG A 45 3.54 -9.69 3.01
N GLU A 46 3.62 -9.30 1.75
CA GLU A 46 2.76 -8.27 1.16
C GLU A 46 2.11 -8.81 -0.13
N ASN A 47 0.79 -8.67 -0.25
CA ASN A 47 0.02 -8.96 -1.47
C ASN A 47 0.26 -10.35 -2.09
N GLY A 48 0.46 -11.39 -1.27
CA GLY A 48 0.66 -12.76 -1.75
C GLY A 48 2.06 -13.05 -2.31
N HIS A 49 2.99 -12.11 -2.22
CA HIS A 49 4.41 -12.35 -2.47
C HIS A 49 5.12 -12.68 -1.15
N TYR A 50 6.11 -13.56 -1.22
CA TYR A 50 6.91 -13.96 -0.05
C TYR A 50 8.19 -13.14 0.09
N ALA A 51 8.56 -12.37 -0.93
CA ALA A 51 9.73 -11.49 -0.95
C ALA A 51 9.32 -10.06 -1.34
N LYS A 52 10.17 -9.09 -0.99
CA LYS A 52 10.05 -7.71 -1.47
C LYS A 52 9.87 -7.70 -2.99
N HIS A 53 8.82 -7.02 -3.46
CA HIS A 53 8.38 -7.08 -4.85
C HIS A 53 7.96 -5.70 -5.37
N ILE A 54 8.30 -5.39 -6.62
CA ILE A 54 7.82 -4.22 -7.34
C ILE A 54 7.17 -4.63 -8.66
N THR A 55 6.00 -4.08 -8.96
CA THR A 55 5.30 -4.38 -10.23
C THR A 55 5.77 -3.44 -11.35
N GLY A 56 5.65 -3.88 -12.60
CA GLY A 56 5.91 -3.04 -13.78
C GLY A 56 5.15 -1.71 -13.75
N PRO A 57 3.84 -1.66 -13.44
CA PRO A 57 3.10 -0.41 -13.30
C PRO A 57 3.63 0.52 -12.21
N GLN A 58 4.06 -0.02 -11.07
CA GLN A 58 4.67 0.77 -10.00
C GLN A 58 5.99 1.40 -10.47
N ALA A 59 6.84 0.62 -11.12
CA ALA A 59 8.10 1.07 -11.68
C ALA A 59 7.94 2.10 -12.81
N LEU A 60 6.89 1.96 -13.62
CA LEU A 60 6.64 2.86 -14.75
C LEU A 60 5.97 4.18 -14.34
N ARG A 61 5.00 4.13 -13.41
CA ARG A 61 4.09 5.26 -13.11
C ARG A 61 4.47 6.06 -11.86
N ASN A 62 5.30 5.50 -10.97
CA ASN A 62 5.62 6.12 -9.69
C ASN A 62 7.11 6.05 -9.40
N HIS A 63 7.85 6.97 -10.03
CA HIS A 63 9.30 7.08 -9.90
C HIS A 63 9.77 7.10 -8.44
N ASP A 64 9.15 7.92 -7.58
CA ASP A 64 9.57 8.03 -6.18
C ASP A 64 9.34 6.74 -5.38
N SER A 65 8.29 5.98 -5.70
CA SER A 65 8.05 4.68 -5.09
C SER A 65 9.08 3.66 -5.53
N ALA A 66 9.41 3.63 -6.82
CA ALA A 66 10.39 2.73 -7.39
C ALA A 66 11.81 3.04 -6.90
N SER A 67 12.21 4.31 -6.92
CA SER A 67 13.49 4.78 -6.40
C SER A 67 13.69 4.39 -4.93
N ARG A 68 12.67 4.61 -4.07
CA ARG A 68 12.71 4.15 -2.67
C ARG A 68 12.83 2.62 -2.56
N PHE A 69 12.21 1.87 -3.47
CA PHE A 69 12.35 0.41 -3.50
C PHE A 69 13.79 -0.01 -3.82
N PHE A 70 14.41 0.56 -4.87
CA PHE A 70 15.83 0.32 -5.20
C PHE A 70 16.75 0.65 -4.01
N MET A 71 16.61 1.86 -3.46
CA MET A 71 17.44 2.30 -2.33
C MET A 71 17.25 1.42 -1.09
N GLY A 72 16.02 0.98 -0.83
CA GLY A 72 15.73 0.05 0.25
C GLY A 72 16.38 -1.32 0.07
N LEU A 73 16.51 -1.81 -1.17
CA LEU A 73 17.23 -3.04 -1.48
C LEU A 73 18.76 -2.87 -1.39
N LEU A 74 19.29 -1.77 -1.92
CA LEU A 74 20.73 -1.46 -1.82
C LEU A 74 21.17 -1.34 -0.37
N SER A 75 20.41 -0.59 0.44
CA SER A 75 20.67 -0.48 1.88
C SER A 75 20.59 -1.83 2.57
N LEU A 76 19.60 -2.67 2.24
CA LEU A 76 19.48 -4.01 2.81
C LEU A 76 20.71 -4.86 2.50
N TYR A 77 21.17 -4.88 1.26
CA TYR A 77 22.32 -5.69 0.86
C TYR A 77 23.63 -5.18 1.43
N ARG A 78 23.84 -3.87 1.50
CA ARG A 78 25.01 -3.29 2.18
C ARG A 78 25.06 -3.66 3.65
N SER A 79 23.91 -3.63 4.34
CA SER A 79 23.83 -4.09 5.72
C SER A 79 24.10 -5.59 5.82
N ALA A 80 23.51 -6.40 4.94
CA ALA A 80 23.68 -7.85 4.94
C ALA A 80 25.12 -8.28 4.62
N ASN A 81 25.81 -7.56 3.74
CA ASN A 81 27.22 -7.78 3.43
C ASN A 81 28.09 -7.77 4.70
N ASN A 82 27.82 -6.84 5.61
CA ASN A 82 28.60 -6.68 6.84
C ASN A 82 28.15 -7.60 7.99
N ALA A 83 26.87 -8.01 8.00
CA ALA A 83 26.25 -8.62 9.18
C ALA A 83 25.74 -10.05 8.97
N ASN A 84 25.67 -10.54 7.73
CA ASN A 84 24.96 -11.78 7.41
C ASN A 84 25.76 -12.67 6.46
N ALA A 85 26.20 -13.82 6.94
CA ALA A 85 26.56 -14.92 6.05
C ALA A 85 25.28 -15.48 5.39
N CYS A 86 25.41 -15.91 4.13
CA CYS A 86 24.37 -16.70 3.46
C CYS A 86 24.69 -18.19 3.66
N SER A 87 23.73 -18.96 4.15
CA SER A 87 23.90 -20.39 4.40
C SER A 87 22.98 -21.20 3.51
N ALA A 88 23.44 -22.37 3.06
CA ALA A 88 22.56 -23.37 2.51
C ALA A 88 21.74 -24.00 3.66
N ARG A 89 20.45 -24.19 3.42
CA ARG A 89 19.51 -24.86 4.32
C ARG A 89 18.90 -26.03 3.59
N VAL A 90 18.91 -27.17 4.27
CA VAL A 90 18.22 -28.39 3.87
C VAL A 90 16.96 -28.53 4.72
N GLU A 91 15.83 -28.79 4.08
CA GLU A 91 14.53 -29.00 4.72
C GLU A 91 13.92 -30.30 4.20
N LEU A 92 13.44 -31.12 5.13
CA LEU A 92 12.79 -32.40 4.86
C LEU A 92 11.39 -32.43 5.46
N ARG A 93 10.47 -33.10 4.77
CA ARG A 93 9.17 -33.51 5.33
C ARG A 93 9.17 -35.03 5.44
N VAL A 94 9.04 -35.51 6.68
CA VAL A 94 9.04 -36.93 7.05
C VAL A 94 7.89 -37.20 8.03
N PRO A 95 7.47 -38.46 8.20
CA PRO A 95 6.63 -38.88 9.33
C PRO A 95 7.21 -38.43 10.68
N LEU A 96 6.33 -38.12 11.63
CA LEU A 96 6.72 -37.57 12.94
C LEU A 96 7.70 -38.49 13.69
N GLU A 97 7.56 -39.80 13.54
CA GLU A 97 8.46 -40.80 14.14
C GLU A 97 9.92 -40.74 13.66
N HIS A 98 10.18 -40.09 12.51
CA HIS A 98 11.52 -39.90 11.96
C HIS A 98 12.07 -38.49 12.19
N ALA A 99 11.29 -37.58 12.77
CA ALA A 99 11.67 -36.16 12.89
C ALA A 99 12.97 -35.94 13.69
N LEU A 100 13.26 -36.82 14.64
CA LEU A 100 14.47 -36.74 15.47
C LEU A 100 15.64 -37.57 14.92
N SER A 101 15.42 -38.44 13.94
CA SER A 101 16.46 -39.32 13.38
C SER A 101 16.96 -38.90 12.01
N VAL A 102 16.24 -38.00 11.32
CA VAL A 102 16.61 -37.49 10.01
C VAL A 102 17.56 -36.28 10.10
N LEU A 103 18.44 -36.10 9.11
CA LEU A 103 19.43 -35.00 9.02
C LEU A 103 20.42 -34.91 10.18
N ILE A 104 20.65 -35.99 10.94
CA ILE A 104 21.66 -36.02 12.01
C ILE A 104 23.07 -36.05 11.40
N GLU A 105 23.26 -36.91 10.40
CA GLU A 105 24.55 -37.14 9.77
C GLU A 105 24.43 -36.82 8.28
N PHE A 106 25.37 -36.02 7.80
CA PHE A 106 25.57 -35.80 6.39
C PHE A 106 26.90 -36.40 5.98
N ASP A 107 26.94 -37.00 4.79
CA ASP A 107 28.18 -37.37 4.16
C ASP A 107 28.99 -36.09 3.84
N GLY A 108 30.16 -35.98 4.45
CA GLY A 108 31.03 -34.82 4.29
C GLY A 108 31.54 -34.62 2.86
N GLU A 109 31.76 -35.72 2.11
CA GLU A 109 32.16 -35.65 0.70
C GLU A 109 31.03 -35.12 -0.16
N VAL A 110 29.80 -35.62 0.06
CA VAL A 110 28.60 -35.12 -0.65
C VAL A 110 28.37 -33.64 -0.36
N ILE A 111 28.55 -33.19 0.88
CA ILE A 111 28.47 -31.76 1.23
C ILE A 111 29.53 -30.96 0.46
N ALA A 112 30.78 -31.42 0.49
CA ALA A 112 31.89 -30.73 -0.16
C ALA A 112 31.69 -30.60 -1.68
N ASP A 113 31.14 -31.64 -2.31
CA ASP A 113 30.86 -31.66 -3.75
C ASP A 113 29.58 -30.89 -4.14
N SER A 114 28.67 -30.67 -3.18
CA SER A 114 27.34 -30.07 -3.46
C SER A 114 27.21 -28.60 -3.04
N LEU A 115 28.12 -28.08 -2.20
CA LEU A 115 28.04 -26.72 -1.68
C LEU A 115 29.15 -25.82 -2.22
N ILE A 116 28.81 -24.55 -2.40
CA ILE A 116 29.77 -23.51 -2.73
C ILE A 116 29.83 -22.54 -1.54
N ALA A 117 31.01 -22.36 -0.98
CA ALA A 117 31.28 -21.35 0.03
C ALA A 117 31.75 -20.06 -0.64
N LEU A 118 31.06 -18.95 -0.35
CA LEU A 118 31.40 -17.61 -0.86
C LEU A 118 31.61 -16.68 0.32
N GLU A 119 32.54 -15.73 0.17
CA GLU A 119 32.63 -14.61 1.11
C GLU A 119 31.33 -13.78 1.06
N PRO A 120 30.84 -13.26 2.21
CA PRO A 120 29.66 -12.40 2.24
C PRO A 120 29.78 -11.19 1.30
N SER A 121 30.98 -10.60 1.19
CA SER A 121 31.35 -9.51 0.28
C SER A 121 31.09 -9.84 -1.19
N VAL A 122 31.36 -11.08 -1.59
CA VAL A 122 31.15 -11.54 -2.97
C VAL A 122 29.67 -11.79 -3.23
N TYR A 123 28.99 -12.54 -2.34
CA TYR A 123 27.58 -12.89 -2.55
C TYR A 123 26.66 -11.67 -2.47
N TRP A 124 26.75 -10.88 -1.40
CA TRP A 124 25.92 -9.69 -1.23
C TRP A 124 26.35 -8.56 -2.15
N GLY A 125 27.66 -8.43 -2.41
CA GLY A 125 28.17 -7.50 -3.40
C GLY A 125 27.61 -7.77 -4.79
N TRP A 126 27.54 -9.03 -5.23
CA TRP A 126 26.91 -9.39 -6.51
C TRP A 126 25.46 -8.90 -6.61
N LYS A 127 24.66 -9.13 -5.57
CA LYS A 127 23.26 -8.66 -5.52
C LYS A 127 23.19 -7.12 -5.49
N GLU A 128 24.06 -6.46 -4.73
CA GLU A 128 24.16 -5.00 -4.66
C GLU A 128 24.47 -4.39 -6.02
N TRP A 129 25.56 -4.81 -6.67
CA TRP A 129 25.97 -4.32 -7.98
C TRP A 129 24.91 -4.57 -9.05
N SER A 130 24.24 -5.73 -8.99
CA SER A 130 23.14 -6.04 -9.90
C SER A 130 21.97 -5.07 -9.74
N VAL A 131 21.57 -4.77 -8.49
CA VAL A 131 20.49 -3.80 -8.22
C VAL A 131 20.90 -2.38 -8.59
N GLU A 132 22.14 -2.00 -8.34
CA GLU A 132 22.66 -0.68 -8.70
C GLU A 132 22.68 -0.48 -10.21
N ALA A 133 23.16 -1.48 -10.97
CA ALA A 133 23.14 -1.43 -12.43
C ALA A 133 21.71 -1.31 -12.98
N LEU A 134 20.76 -2.08 -12.43
CA LEU A 134 19.35 -1.99 -12.80
C LEU A 134 18.74 -0.62 -12.45
N ARG A 135 19.10 -0.05 -11.30
CA ARG A 135 18.67 1.29 -10.88
C ARG A 135 19.17 2.35 -11.86
N LEU A 136 20.46 2.33 -12.20
CA LEU A 136 21.07 3.28 -13.13
C LEU A 136 20.41 3.21 -14.52
N VAL A 137 20.22 2.00 -15.05
CA VAL A 137 19.51 1.80 -16.33
C VAL A 137 18.07 2.31 -16.25
N TRP A 138 17.36 2.02 -15.16
CA TRP A 138 15.98 2.47 -15.00
C TRP A 138 15.88 3.99 -14.90
N GLU A 139 16.75 4.65 -14.11
CA GLU A 139 16.78 6.11 -13.95
C GLU A 139 17.04 6.84 -15.26
N LEU A 140 17.89 6.28 -16.13
CA LEU A 140 18.12 6.82 -17.47
C LEU A 140 16.83 6.88 -18.30
N GLY A 141 15.77 6.16 -17.95
CA GLY A 141 14.45 6.24 -18.61
C GLY A 141 13.53 7.35 -18.10
N PHE A 142 13.93 8.13 -17.09
CA PHE A 142 13.09 9.15 -16.46
C PHE A 142 13.72 10.54 -16.51
N ASP A 143 12.87 11.56 -16.51
CA ASP A 143 13.22 12.97 -16.35
C ASP A 143 12.18 13.65 -15.45
N GLY A 144 12.63 14.34 -14.39
CA GLY A 144 11.73 14.95 -13.39
C GLY A 144 10.71 13.98 -12.78
N GLY A 145 11.08 12.70 -12.63
CA GLY A 145 10.20 11.64 -12.12
C GLY A 145 9.16 11.12 -13.12
N ARG A 146 9.24 11.51 -14.40
CA ARG A 146 8.35 11.06 -15.47
C ARG A 146 9.10 10.23 -16.49
N PHE A 147 8.46 9.18 -17.00
CA PHE A 147 9.06 8.34 -18.03
C PHE A 147 9.21 9.12 -19.35
N LYS A 148 10.45 9.23 -19.86
CA LYS A 148 10.79 10.19 -20.91
C LYS A 148 10.61 9.69 -22.35
N SER A 149 10.26 8.42 -22.57
CA SER A 149 10.15 7.83 -23.92
C SER A 149 8.83 7.10 -24.15
N ALA A 150 8.16 7.39 -25.28
CA ALA A 150 6.98 6.67 -25.75
C ALA A 150 7.37 5.67 -26.86
N ILE A 151 8.61 5.20 -26.84
CA ILE A 151 9.13 4.19 -27.77
C ILE A 151 8.90 2.81 -27.14
N PRO A 152 8.33 1.83 -27.88
CA PRO A 152 8.11 0.48 -27.37
C PRO A 152 9.35 -0.13 -26.71
N ASN A 153 10.53 -0.04 -27.34
CA ASN A 153 11.75 -0.62 -26.79
C ASN A 153 12.23 0.04 -25.49
N ALA A 154 11.87 1.31 -25.23
CA ALA A 154 12.11 1.92 -23.93
C ALA A 154 11.15 1.38 -22.86
N VAL A 155 9.87 1.20 -23.21
CA VAL A 155 8.89 0.53 -22.33
C VAL A 155 9.35 -0.88 -21.99
N LEU A 156 9.95 -1.59 -22.96
CA LEU A 156 10.50 -2.92 -22.76
C LEU A 156 11.63 -2.96 -21.71
N VAL A 157 12.51 -1.95 -21.70
CA VAL A 157 13.52 -1.80 -20.62
C VAL A 157 12.84 -1.61 -19.26
N ASN A 158 11.77 -0.81 -19.20
CA ASN A 158 11.01 -0.62 -17.97
C ASN A 158 10.26 -1.88 -17.52
N MET A 159 9.90 -2.79 -18.43
CA MET A 159 9.38 -4.13 -18.09
C MET A 159 10.48 -5.07 -17.58
N ALA A 160 11.66 -5.01 -18.20
CA ALA A 160 12.80 -5.85 -17.87
C ALA A 160 13.28 -5.63 -16.44
N VAL A 161 13.40 -4.37 -16.02
CA VAL A 161 14.03 -4.02 -14.74
C VAL A 161 13.28 -4.60 -13.53
N PRO A 162 11.96 -4.42 -13.35
CA PRO A 162 11.21 -5.03 -12.25
C PRO A 162 11.28 -6.56 -12.26
N TRP A 163 11.22 -7.17 -13.45
CA TRP A 163 11.32 -8.63 -13.57
C TRP A 163 12.69 -9.14 -13.12
N LEU A 164 13.77 -8.50 -13.56
CA LEU A 164 15.15 -8.81 -13.12
C LEU A 164 15.29 -8.59 -11.62
N LEU A 165 14.85 -7.44 -11.12
CA LEU A 165 14.97 -7.06 -9.73
C LEU A 165 14.26 -8.05 -8.79
N ASN A 166 13.03 -8.44 -9.14
CA ASN A 166 12.27 -9.42 -8.37
C ASN A 166 12.91 -10.81 -8.44
N SER A 167 13.46 -11.20 -9.59
CA SER A 167 14.10 -12.51 -9.77
C SER A 167 15.50 -12.62 -9.16
N ILE A 168 16.12 -11.52 -8.74
CA ILE A 168 17.33 -11.58 -7.87
C ILE A 168 16.95 -12.12 -6.47
N GLN A 169 15.72 -11.84 -6.02
CA GLN A 169 15.24 -12.17 -4.66
C GLN A 169 14.42 -13.45 -4.58
N ALA A 170 13.85 -13.86 -5.71
CA ALA A 170 12.88 -14.93 -5.78
C ALA A 170 13.15 -15.83 -6.99
N THR A 171 12.52 -17.01 -6.98
CA THR A 171 12.54 -17.90 -8.15
C THR A 171 12.05 -17.12 -9.38
N ILE A 172 12.77 -17.27 -10.48
CA ILE A 172 12.46 -16.63 -11.76
C ILE A 172 11.05 -17.01 -12.20
N ASP A 173 10.25 -16.01 -12.56
CA ASP A 173 8.93 -16.27 -13.13
C ASP A 173 9.07 -16.80 -14.55
N THR A 174 8.58 -18.02 -14.77
CA THR A 174 8.62 -18.72 -16.05
C THR A 174 7.22 -18.89 -16.65
N LYS A 175 6.24 -18.06 -16.28
CA LYS A 175 4.92 -17.99 -16.95
C LYS A 175 5.02 -17.47 -18.39
N SER A 176 3.96 -17.64 -19.17
CA SER A 176 3.90 -17.24 -20.60
C SER A 176 4.38 -15.80 -20.84
N ALA A 177 3.83 -14.84 -20.10
CA ALA A 177 4.20 -13.43 -20.19
C ALA A 177 5.71 -13.20 -19.93
N SER A 178 6.25 -13.82 -18.88
CA SER A 178 7.66 -13.73 -18.52
C SER A 178 8.57 -14.43 -19.53
N ARG A 179 8.13 -15.52 -20.18
CA ARG A 179 8.84 -16.15 -21.31
C ARG A 179 8.87 -15.25 -22.54
N SER A 180 7.76 -14.56 -22.83
CA SER A 180 7.70 -13.56 -23.91
C SER A 180 8.70 -12.42 -23.64
N LEU A 181 8.72 -11.92 -22.41
CA LEU A 181 9.70 -10.91 -21.97
C LEU A 181 11.14 -11.42 -22.08
N MET A 182 11.45 -12.62 -21.58
CA MET A 182 12.79 -13.22 -21.66
C MET A 182 13.30 -13.30 -23.11
N ARG A 183 12.44 -13.68 -24.07
CA ARG A 183 12.79 -13.66 -25.51
C ARG A 183 13.09 -12.28 -26.05
N ALA A 184 12.46 -11.25 -25.48
CA ALA A 184 12.64 -9.87 -25.88
C ALA A 184 13.89 -9.22 -25.25
N ILE A 185 14.31 -9.64 -24.05
CA ILE A 185 15.35 -8.92 -23.28
C ILE A 185 16.67 -9.68 -23.10
N LEU A 186 16.67 -11.01 -23.20
CA LEU A 186 17.90 -11.79 -23.02
C LEU A 186 18.66 -11.96 -24.34
N PRO A 187 19.97 -12.25 -24.30
CA PRO A 187 20.72 -12.72 -25.45
C PRO A 187 20.09 -13.98 -26.04
N LEU A 188 20.07 -14.07 -27.37
CA LEU A 188 19.58 -15.24 -28.09
C LEU A 188 20.78 -16.03 -28.61
N SER A 189 20.87 -17.31 -28.23
CA SER A 189 21.86 -18.26 -28.72
C SER A 189 21.21 -19.24 -29.69
N ARG A 190 22.00 -19.83 -30.59
CA ARG A 190 21.50 -20.91 -31.44
C ARG A 190 21.34 -22.18 -30.60
N GLY A 191 20.31 -22.97 -30.85
CA GLY A 191 20.00 -24.12 -30.02
C GLY A 191 21.07 -25.22 -30.02
N ASP A 192 21.88 -25.30 -31.08
CA ASP A 192 23.05 -26.18 -31.17
C ASP A 192 24.24 -25.74 -30.29
N GLU A 193 24.22 -24.50 -29.78
CA GLU A 193 25.24 -23.93 -28.88
C GLU A 193 24.80 -23.93 -27.40
N VAL A 194 23.57 -24.39 -27.12
CA VAL A 194 22.92 -24.25 -25.82
C VAL A 194 22.83 -25.60 -25.12
N MET A 195 23.46 -25.69 -23.95
CA MET A 195 23.27 -26.84 -23.06
C MET A 195 21.95 -26.70 -22.31
N GLN A 196 21.03 -27.62 -22.54
CA GLN A 196 19.65 -27.54 -22.03
C GLN A 196 19.58 -27.34 -20.51
N ASP A 197 20.46 -28.00 -19.77
CA ASP A 197 20.46 -27.96 -18.31
C ASP A 197 21.35 -26.87 -17.72
N GLU A 198 22.18 -26.18 -18.50
CA GLU A 198 23.11 -25.17 -17.97
C GLU A 198 22.73 -23.74 -18.40
N HIS A 199 22.26 -23.60 -19.63
CA HIS A 199 22.07 -22.31 -20.26
C HIS A 199 20.61 -21.84 -20.27
N LEU A 200 19.64 -22.75 -20.13
CA LEU A 200 18.22 -22.41 -20.21
C LEU A 200 17.59 -22.10 -18.84
N LEU A 201 16.78 -21.04 -18.82
CA LEU A 201 15.99 -20.63 -17.64
C LEU A 201 14.71 -21.45 -17.48
N TYR A 202 14.23 -22.04 -18.57
CA TYR A 202 13.04 -22.87 -18.60
C TYR A 202 13.11 -23.85 -19.78
N PRO A 203 12.42 -25.01 -19.70
CA PRO A 203 12.40 -25.98 -20.79
C PRO A 203 11.97 -25.32 -22.10
N THR A 204 12.86 -25.32 -23.09
CA THR A 204 12.65 -24.70 -24.40
C THR A 204 13.17 -25.65 -25.48
N PRO A 205 12.39 -25.91 -26.54
CA PRO A 205 12.89 -26.66 -27.70
C PRO A 205 14.11 -25.97 -28.32
N LEU A 206 15.17 -26.72 -28.59
CA LEU A 206 16.41 -26.21 -29.18
C LEU A 206 16.41 -26.25 -30.72
N SER A 207 15.51 -27.04 -31.32
CA SER A 207 15.37 -27.17 -32.77
C SER A 207 13.90 -27.17 -33.18
N ASN A 208 13.66 -26.80 -34.44
CA ASN A 208 12.39 -27.00 -35.11
C ASN A 208 12.11 -28.50 -35.37
N PRO A 209 10.86 -28.89 -35.72
CA PRO A 209 10.55 -30.25 -36.15
C PRO A 209 11.41 -30.73 -37.33
N ASP A 210 11.84 -29.80 -38.19
CA ASP A 210 12.67 -30.08 -39.36
C ASP A 210 14.18 -30.21 -39.03
N GLY A 211 14.55 -30.06 -37.75
CA GLY A 211 15.94 -30.16 -37.27
C GLY A 211 16.72 -28.85 -37.21
N ASP A 212 16.22 -27.77 -37.82
CA ASP A 212 16.90 -26.47 -37.81
C ASP A 212 17.02 -25.89 -36.38
N PRO A 213 18.20 -25.41 -35.97
CA PRO A 213 18.40 -24.87 -34.63
C PRO A 213 17.61 -23.57 -34.42
N LEU A 214 16.87 -23.51 -33.32
CA LEU A 214 16.11 -22.33 -32.90
C LEU A 214 17.01 -21.30 -32.23
N ARG A 215 16.68 -20.01 -32.35
CA ARG A 215 17.27 -18.98 -31.49
C ARG A 215 16.50 -18.89 -30.18
N VAL A 216 17.15 -19.25 -29.08
CA VAL A 216 16.53 -19.34 -27.76
C VAL A 216 17.20 -18.41 -26.75
N PRO A 217 16.47 -17.88 -25.76
CA PRO A 217 17.06 -17.11 -24.67
C PRO A 217 17.99 -18.00 -23.85
N ALA A 218 19.24 -17.57 -23.68
CA ALA A 218 20.25 -18.37 -23.01
C ALA A 218 21.17 -17.54 -22.11
N ALA A 219 21.51 -18.08 -20.95
CA ALA A 219 22.44 -17.53 -19.98
C ALA A 219 23.82 -18.22 -20.08
N VAL A 220 24.44 -18.13 -21.27
CA VAL A 220 25.67 -18.87 -21.65
C VAL A 220 26.93 -18.53 -20.84
N ARG A 221 26.87 -17.52 -19.97
CA ARG A 221 27.99 -17.09 -19.12
C ARG A 221 27.80 -17.46 -17.65
N GLY A 222 26.97 -18.46 -17.37
CA GLY A 222 26.69 -18.90 -16.01
C GLY A 222 25.90 -17.89 -15.16
N ALA A 223 25.42 -16.79 -15.76
CA ALA A 223 24.59 -15.79 -15.12
C ALA A 223 23.62 -15.13 -16.11
N ILE A 224 22.52 -14.58 -15.59
CA ILE A 224 21.51 -13.89 -16.40
C ILE A 224 22.00 -12.49 -16.73
N PHE A 225 22.35 -12.30 -18.00
CA PHE A 225 22.59 -10.98 -18.57
C PHE A 225 21.44 -10.62 -19.51
N ILE A 226 21.19 -9.32 -19.65
CA ILE A 226 20.33 -8.81 -20.71
C ILE A 226 21.15 -8.55 -21.98
N ARG A 227 20.46 -8.48 -23.12
CA ARG A 227 21.07 -8.05 -24.38
C ARG A 227 21.60 -6.62 -24.26
N LEU A 228 22.44 -6.23 -25.21
CA LEU A 228 23.00 -4.89 -25.30
C LEU A 228 21.87 -3.84 -25.20
N ILE A 229 22.06 -2.87 -24.30
CA ILE A 229 21.23 -1.67 -24.22
C ILE A 229 21.96 -0.58 -24.98
N GLU A 230 21.24 0.09 -25.86
CA GLU A 230 21.69 1.34 -26.50
C GLU A 230 20.91 2.51 -25.92
N GLN A 231 21.43 3.72 -26.10
CA GLN A 231 20.71 4.95 -25.76
C GLN A 231 20.25 5.62 -27.06
N ASP A 232 19.01 6.12 -27.08
CA ASP A 232 18.59 7.04 -28.15
C ASP A 232 19.24 8.42 -28.00
N GLU A 233 18.92 9.33 -28.92
CA GLU A 233 19.40 10.72 -28.92
C GLU A 233 19.05 11.51 -27.64
N THR A 234 18.05 11.05 -26.87
CA THR A 234 17.64 11.65 -25.60
C THR A 234 18.28 10.97 -24.38
N GLY A 235 19.19 10.02 -24.61
CA GLY A 235 19.79 9.19 -23.57
C GLY A 235 18.83 8.16 -22.99
N THR A 236 17.70 7.83 -23.64
CA THR A 236 16.77 6.79 -23.17
C THR A 236 17.35 5.41 -23.47
N PRO A 237 17.46 4.50 -22.49
CA PRO A 237 17.86 3.14 -22.75
C PRO A 237 16.80 2.39 -23.56
N LEU A 238 17.24 1.63 -24.56
CA LEU A 238 16.41 0.80 -25.42
C LEU A 238 17.12 -0.51 -25.77
N PHE A 239 16.32 -1.52 -26.12
CA PHE A 239 16.82 -2.76 -26.69
C PHE A 239 16.79 -2.70 -28.22
N PRO A 240 17.91 -2.42 -28.90
CA PRO A 240 17.95 -2.28 -30.35
C PRO A 240 17.60 -3.62 -31.02
N GLY A 241 16.78 -3.58 -32.07
CA GLY A 241 16.37 -4.77 -32.82
C GLY A 241 15.56 -5.81 -32.02
N ALA A 242 15.18 -5.52 -30.78
CA ALA A 242 14.37 -6.44 -29.99
C ALA A 242 12.94 -6.52 -30.53
N ARG A 243 12.42 -7.74 -30.64
CA ARG A 243 11.00 -7.96 -30.84
C ARG A 243 10.28 -7.59 -29.55
N PHE A 244 9.34 -6.66 -29.64
CA PHE A 244 8.50 -6.31 -28.50
C PHE A 244 7.64 -7.53 -28.08
N VAL A 245 7.25 -7.57 -26.80
CA VAL A 245 6.40 -8.65 -26.27
C VAL A 245 4.99 -8.60 -26.88
N ASP A 246 4.28 -9.73 -26.82
CA ASP A 246 2.87 -9.76 -27.22
C ASP A 246 1.95 -8.98 -26.26
N ASP A 247 0.73 -8.70 -26.71
CA ASP A 247 -0.26 -7.92 -25.96
C ASP A 247 -0.67 -8.57 -24.63
N ASP A 248 -0.71 -9.91 -24.56
CA ASP A 248 -1.06 -10.65 -23.34
C ASP A 248 0.03 -10.49 -22.27
N ALA A 249 1.29 -10.58 -22.69
CA ALA A 249 2.44 -10.29 -21.85
C ALA A 249 2.43 -8.84 -21.37
N CYS A 250 2.11 -7.88 -22.25
CA CYS A 250 2.00 -6.46 -21.88
C CYS A 250 0.92 -6.24 -20.82
N ARG A 251 -0.28 -6.81 -21.02
CA ARG A 251 -1.39 -6.72 -20.06
C ARG A 251 -1.05 -7.36 -18.73
N THR A 252 -0.37 -8.51 -18.74
CA THR A 252 0.03 -9.20 -17.51
C THR A 252 1.09 -8.42 -16.74
N LEU A 253 2.10 -7.87 -17.42
CA LEU A 253 3.26 -7.25 -16.78
C LEU A 253 3.07 -5.77 -16.47
N LEU A 254 2.21 -5.06 -17.21
CA LEU A 254 1.97 -3.61 -17.08
C LEU A 254 0.50 -3.25 -16.82
N ASN A 255 -0.39 -4.22 -16.62
CA ASN A 255 -1.82 -4.03 -16.38
C ASN A 255 -2.54 -3.22 -17.48
N ASP A 256 -1.99 -3.20 -18.70
CA ASP A 256 -2.56 -2.48 -19.86
C ASP A 256 -1.93 -2.96 -21.18
N CYS A 257 -2.48 -2.57 -22.33
CA CYS A 257 -1.84 -2.85 -23.63
C CYS A 257 -0.87 -1.74 -24.04
N LEU A 258 0.07 -2.07 -24.93
CA LEU A 258 1.10 -1.14 -25.39
C LEU A 258 0.52 0.18 -25.93
N PRO A 259 -0.49 0.21 -26.82
CA PRO A 259 -1.04 1.47 -27.32
C PRO A 259 -1.54 2.41 -26.22
N ASN A 260 -2.25 1.88 -25.21
CA ASN A 260 -2.74 2.66 -24.07
C ASN A 260 -1.59 3.20 -23.21
N ILE A 261 -0.54 2.39 -23.03
CA ILE A 261 0.64 2.79 -22.27
C ILE A 261 1.36 3.94 -22.98
N LEU A 262 1.63 3.79 -24.28
CA LEU A 262 2.27 4.84 -25.08
C LEU A 262 1.42 6.11 -25.12
N GLN A 263 0.10 5.97 -25.25
CA GLN A 263 -0.83 7.09 -25.17
C GLN A 263 -0.76 7.76 -23.80
N SER A 264 -0.73 7.00 -22.69
CA SER A 264 -0.63 7.56 -21.34
C SER A 264 0.69 8.30 -21.09
N ILE A 265 1.80 7.80 -21.63
CA ILE A 265 3.11 8.47 -21.55
C ILE A 265 3.07 9.77 -22.36
N THR A 266 2.55 9.72 -23.58
CA THR A 266 2.45 10.88 -24.47
C THR A 266 1.52 11.95 -23.89
N LEU A 267 0.34 11.54 -23.42
CA LEU A 267 -0.62 12.41 -22.74
C LEU A 267 -0.07 12.93 -21.42
N GLY A 268 0.72 12.15 -20.69
CA GLY A 268 1.39 12.57 -19.46
C GLY A 268 2.45 13.65 -19.69
N ARG A 269 3.03 13.73 -20.90
CA ARG A 269 3.90 14.85 -21.32
C ARG A 269 3.09 16.11 -21.58
N SER A 270 1.97 16.00 -22.29
CA SER A 270 1.10 17.15 -22.58
C SER A 270 0.29 17.62 -21.38
N ASN A 271 0.01 16.71 -20.42
CA ASN A 271 -0.74 16.96 -19.20
C ASN A 271 0.19 16.99 -17.99
N GLY A 272 1.15 17.92 -17.98
CA GLY A 272 1.68 18.45 -16.72
C GLY A 272 0.61 19.21 -15.94
N ARG A 273 -0.56 18.61 -15.74
CA ARG A 273 -1.65 19.13 -14.91
C ARG A 273 -1.08 19.23 -13.52
N ARG A 274 -0.69 20.45 -13.15
CA ARG A 274 -0.16 20.74 -11.82
C ARG A 274 -1.25 20.32 -10.84
N ARG A 275 -0.84 19.50 -9.87
CA ARG A 275 -1.69 19.18 -8.74
C ARG A 275 -2.13 20.50 -8.12
N ASP A 276 -3.43 20.69 -7.97
CA ASP A 276 -3.94 21.90 -7.32
C ASP A 276 -3.29 22.02 -5.93
N PRO A 277 -2.65 23.16 -5.61
CA PRO A 277 -1.89 23.34 -4.37
C PRO A 277 -2.77 23.21 -3.12
N THR A 278 -4.09 23.38 -3.25
CA THR A 278 -5.05 23.22 -2.15
C THR A 278 -5.39 21.76 -1.82
N ARG A 279 -4.88 20.78 -2.59
CA ARG A 279 -5.13 19.35 -2.33
C ARG A 279 -4.31 18.83 -1.14
N ILE A 280 -4.96 18.73 0.01
CA ILE A 280 -4.38 18.15 1.23
C ILE A 280 -4.24 16.63 1.19
N ARG A 281 -3.39 16.05 2.05
CA ARG A 281 -3.23 14.59 2.17
C ARG A 281 -4.26 13.98 3.14
N ASN A 282 -5.52 13.97 2.72
CA ASN A 282 -6.66 13.47 3.51
C ASN A 282 -6.70 11.94 3.79
N LYS A 283 -5.66 11.20 3.42
CA LYS A 283 -5.54 9.74 3.66
C LYS A 283 -4.52 9.38 4.75
N ILE A 284 -4.01 10.37 5.48
CA ILE A 284 -3.05 10.18 6.57
C ILE A 284 -3.81 10.07 7.89
N LYS A 285 -3.26 9.28 8.83
CA LYS A 285 -3.74 9.24 10.22
C LYS A 285 -3.54 10.62 10.85
N GLN A 286 -4.60 11.19 11.41
CA GLN A 286 -4.54 12.50 12.04
C GLN A 286 -3.66 12.46 13.29
N ARG A 287 -3.11 13.61 13.66
CA ARG A 287 -2.28 13.76 14.85
C ARG A 287 -3.12 14.28 16.00
N PRO A 288 -2.90 13.83 17.24
CA PRO A 288 -3.49 14.47 18.41
C PRO A 288 -3.09 15.94 18.47
N LEU A 289 -4.05 16.82 18.73
CA LEU A 289 -3.79 18.23 18.95
C LEU A 289 -3.02 18.43 20.26
N PRO A 290 -2.05 19.38 20.30
CA PRO A 290 -1.39 19.75 21.54
C PRO A 290 -2.44 20.20 22.57
N PRO A 291 -2.22 20.04 23.88
CA PRO A 291 -3.17 20.53 24.89
C PRO A 291 -3.30 22.08 24.84
N PRO A 292 -4.37 22.67 25.39
CA PRO A 292 -4.62 24.12 25.26
C PRO A 292 -3.47 25.00 25.77
N ASN A 293 -2.78 24.57 26.83
CA ASN A 293 -1.61 25.25 27.40
C ASN A 293 -0.35 25.19 26.52
N GLU A 294 -0.34 24.35 25.48
CA GLU A 294 0.73 24.21 24.49
C GLU A 294 0.35 24.81 23.13
N GLY A 295 -0.66 25.68 23.09
CA GLY A 295 -1.11 26.36 21.87
C GLY A 295 -2.14 25.59 21.05
N GLY A 296 -2.74 24.53 21.60
CA GLY A 296 -3.92 23.91 20.98
C GLY A 296 -5.20 24.74 21.15
N PRO A 297 -6.29 24.36 20.46
CA PRO A 297 -7.59 25.03 20.63
C PRO A 297 -8.06 25.02 22.09
N PRO A 298 -8.92 25.96 22.52
CA PRO A 298 -9.46 25.99 23.87
C PRO A 298 -10.28 24.72 24.17
N SER A 299 -10.33 24.34 25.45
CA SER A 299 -11.22 23.26 25.91
C SER A 299 -12.68 23.64 25.72
N ILE A 300 -13.50 22.66 25.39
CA ILE A 300 -14.96 22.80 25.37
C ILE A 300 -15.46 22.30 26.73
N ASP A 301 -15.89 23.22 27.59
CA ASP A 301 -16.41 22.88 28.90
C ASP A 301 -17.77 22.18 28.76
N ILE A 302 -17.84 20.95 29.25
CA ILE A 302 -19.06 20.16 29.27
C ILE A 302 -19.30 19.68 30.68
N GLU A 303 -20.38 20.19 31.24
CA GLU A 303 -20.93 19.70 32.48
C GLU A 303 -21.65 18.39 32.20
N LEU A 304 -20.95 17.28 32.47
CA LEU A 304 -21.60 15.98 32.55
C LEU A 304 -22.43 15.93 33.86
N PRO A 305 -23.61 15.30 33.87
CA PRO A 305 -24.32 14.99 35.10
C PRO A 305 -23.40 14.25 36.09
N ASN A 306 -23.72 14.25 37.39
CA ASN A 306 -22.90 13.54 38.38
C ASN A 306 -22.82 12.02 38.08
N LEU A 307 -21.79 11.62 37.32
CA LEU A 307 -21.52 10.26 36.87
C LEU A 307 -20.64 9.51 37.89
N GLN A 308 -21.26 8.89 38.89
CA GLN A 308 -20.56 7.93 39.74
C GLN A 308 -20.38 6.61 38.99
N ALA A 309 -19.47 6.57 38.02
CA ALA A 309 -19.23 5.36 37.23
C ALA A 309 -18.31 4.38 38.00
N LEU A 310 -18.69 3.09 38.00
CA LEU A 310 -17.81 1.99 38.37
C LEU A 310 -17.01 1.60 37.13
N THR A 311 -15.70 1.87 37.12
CA THR A 311 -14.82 1.36 36.07
C THR A 311 -14.69 -0.15 36.15
N ILE A 312 -14.81 -0.81 34.99
CA ILE A 312 -14.47 -2.21 34.80
C ILE A 312 -12.93 -2.29 34.82
N GLY A 313 -12.34 -2.77 35.91
CA GLY A 313 -10.92 -3.07 35.94
C GLY A 313 -10.55 -4.14 34.90
N PRO A 314 -9.28 -4.25 34.49
CA PRO A 314 -8.85 -5.37 33.66
C PRO A 314 -9.28 -6.68 34.31
N ALA A 315 -9.82 -7.61 33.52
CA ALA A 315 -10.09 -8.95 34.02
C ALA A 315 -8.77 -9.56 34.50
N ASP A 316 -8.76 -10.11 35.71
CA ASP A 316 -7.62 -10.89 36.18
C ASP A 316 -7.44 -12.16 35.33
N ASP A 317 -6.35 -12.89 35.56
CA ASP A 317 -6.04 -14.12 34.82
C ASP A 317 -7.12 -15.23 34.97
N ASN A 318 -8.08 -15.05 35.87
CA ASN A 318 -9.23 -15.94 36.10
C ASN A 318 -10.54 -15.40 35.49
N GLY A 319 -10.48 -14.29 34.74
CA GLY A 319 -11.66 -13.65 34.16
C GLY A 319 -12.53 -12.89 35.18
N HIS A 320 -12.04 -12.66 36.40
CA HIS A 320 -12.73 -11.84 37.40
C HIS A 320 -12.38 -10.37 37.20
N ILE A 321 -13.41 -9.57 36.98
CA ILE A 321 -13.32 -8.12 36.89
C ILE A 321 -13.25 -7.58 38.31
N THR A 322 -12.09 -7.08 38.73
CA THR A 322 -11.94 -6.39 40.01
C THR A 322 -12.31 -4.90 39.83
N PRO A 323 -13.29 -4.36 40.57
CA PRO A 323 -13.62 -2.95 40.52
C PRO A 323 -12.41 -2.13 40.97
N THR A 324 -11.78 -1.39 40.05
CA THR A 324 -10.62 -0.56 40.36
C THR A 324 -11.08 0.88 40.45
N ALA A 325 -10.86 1.49 41.63
CA ALA A 325 -11.00 2.90 42.03
C ALA A 325 -12.12 3.75 41.38
N LEU A 326 -12.94 4.40 42.22
CA LEU A 326 -13.89 5.44 41.79
C LEU A 326 -13.14 6.55 41.04
N PHE A 327 -13.32 6.64 39.72
CA PHE A 327 -12.92 7.84 38.98
C PHE A 327 -13.87 8.99 39.37
N ASN A 328 -13.29 10.15 39.68
CA ASN A 328 -14.07 11.36 39.91
C ASN A 328 -14.57 11.91 38.56
N ASN A 329 -15.80 12.48 38.54
CA ASN A 329 -16.48 13.13 37.39
C ASN A 329 -15.57 14.02 36.52
N THR A 330 -14.57 14.64 37.15
CA THR A 330 -13.58 15.50 36.52
C THR A 330 -12.81 14.79 35.40
N THR A 331 -12.66 13.46 35.47
CA THR A 331 -11.88 12.68 34.49
C THR A 331 -12.64 12.46 33.18
N PHE A 332 -13.91 12.02 33.24
CA PHE A 332 -14.72 11.85 32.03
C PHE A 332 -15.02 13.18 31.35
N SER A 333 -15.29 14.22 32.13
CA SER A 333 -15.54 15.55 31.57
C SER A 333 -14.32 16.04 30.79
N ALA A 334 -13.11 15.95 31.38
CA ALA A 334 -11.87 16.32 30.69
C ALA A 334 -11.58 15.47 29.44
N GLU A 335 -11.84 14.16 29.49
CA GLU A 335 -11.64 13.28 28.35
C GLU A 335 -12.62 13.59 27.21
N VAL A 336 -13.90 13.80 27.52
CA VAL A 336 -14.93 14.20 26.54
C VAL A 336 -14.63 15.56 25.94
N SER A 337 -14.20 16.54 26.76
CA SER A 337 -13.73 17.85 26.29
C SER A 337 -12.56 17.71 25.32
N SER A 338 -11.59 16.84 25.61
CA SER A 338 -10.46 16.55 24.72
C SER A 338 -10.90 15.91 23.40
N ILE A 339 -11.83 14.95 23.45
CA ILE A 339 -12.39 14.30 22.25
C ILE A 339 -13.08 15.32 21.34
N LEU A 340 -13.91 16.21 21.89
CA LEU A 340 -14.62 17.20 21.09
C LEU A 340 -13.72 18.29 20.53
N ARG A 341 -12.65 18.63 21.24
CA ARG A 341 -11.63 19.55 20.74
C ARG A 341 -10.95 18.98 19.49
N GLN A 342 -10.70 17.67 19.47
CA GLN A 342 -10.15 16.96 18.30
C GLN A 342 -11.17 16.78 17.16
N PHE A 343 -12.47 16.79 17.47
CA PHE A 343 -13.54 16.41 16.55
C PHE A 343 -13.58 17.28 15.27
N ALA A 344 -13.62 18.60 15.40
CA ALA A 344 -13.76 19.48 14.23
C ALA A 344 -12.53 19.45 13.30
N PRO A 345 -11.27 19.58 13.81
CA PRO A 345 -10.07 19.45 12.98
C PRO A 345 -10.01 18.10 12.26
N ASP A 346 -10.31 17.00 12.95
CA ASP A 346 -10.31 15.66 12.33
C ASP A 346 -11.32 15.56 11.19
N LEU A 347 -12.57 15.98 11.42
CA LEU A 347 -13.62 15.94 10.40
C LEU A 347 -13.20 16.74 9.16
N MET A 348 -12.63 17.93 9.34
CA MET A 348 -12.22 18.78 8.23
C MET A 348 -10.96 18.27 7.53
N ASN A 349 -10.01 17.67 8.24
CA ASN A 349 -8.80 17.09 7.64
C ASN A 349 -9.07 15.81 6.85
N VAL A 350 -10.12 15.05 7.20
CA VAL A 350 -10.55 13.89 6.41
C VAL A 350 -11.54 14.22 5.29
N SER A 351 -11.83 15.51 5.06
CA SER A 351 -12.64 15.95 3.93
C SER A 351 -12.06 15.48 2.59
N PRO A 352 -12.91 15.06 1.63
CA PRO A 352 -12.43 14.51 0.37
C PRO A 352 -11.75 15.58 -0.50
N ASN A 353 -10.74 15.17 -1.26
CA ASN A 353 -10.32 15.93 -2.42
C ASN A 353 -11.24 15.61 -3.59
N ALA A 354 -11.40 16.55 -4.52
CA ALA A 354 -12.06 16.28 -5.78
C ALA A 354 -11.37 15.13 -6.55
N ARG A 355 -12.13 14.40 -7.38
CA ARG A 355 -11.63 13.20 -8.07
C ARG A 355 -10.52 13.53 -9.07
N ASP A 356 -10.66 14.63 -9.79
CA ASP A 356 -9.62 15.11 -10.72
C ASP A 356 -8.50 15.79 -9.94
N ILE A 357 -7.26 15.60 -10.40
CA ILE A 357 -6.05 16.19 -9.82
C ILE A 357 -5.99 17.71 -9.98
N GLU A 358 -6.69 18.23 -10.99
CA GLU A 358 -6.83 19.67 -11.27
C GLU A 358 -7.75 20.39 -10.29
N PHE A 359 -8.59 19.65 -9.57
CA PHE A 359 -9.49 20.23 -8.58
C PHE A 359 -8.91 20.05 -7.17
N GLY A 360 -8.95 21.14 -6.41
CA GLY A 360 -8.54 21.24 -5.03
C GLY A 360 -9.25 20.35 -4.01
N SER A 361 -9.03 20.66 -2.73
CA SER A 361 -9.87 20.15 -1.64
C SER A 361 -11.30 20.70 -1.78
N VAL A 362 -12.31 19.90 -1.40
CA VAL A 362 -13.68 20.44 -1.27
C VAL A 362 -13.81 21.42 -0.12
N CYS A 363 -12.89 21.37 0.85
CA CYS A 363 -12.79 22.33 1.94
C CYS A 363 -11.85 23.46 1.52
N ARG A 364 -12.30 24.69 1.74
CA ARG A 364 -11.60 25.92 1.41
C ARG A 364 -10.47 26.24 2.39
N LEU A 365 -10.63 25.82 3.64
CA LEU A 365 -9.67 26.08 4.71
C LEU A 365 -8.30 25.45 4.39
N THR A 366 -7.24 26.18 4.70
CA THR A 366 -5.85 25.73 4.68
C THR A 366 -5.59 24.68 5.75
N GLU A 367 -4.42 24.02 5.70
CA GLU A 367 -4.04 23.02 6.71
C GLU A 367 -3.93 23.65 8.11
N ALA A 368 -3.32 24.83 8.22
CA ALA A 368 -3.21 25.57 9.48
C ALA A 368 -4.58 25.97 10.03
N GLU A 369 -5.46 26.54 9.19
CA GLU A 369 -6.82 26.92 9.63
C GLU A 369 -7.63 25.70 10.12
N ARG A 370 -7.38 24.50 9.58
CA ARG A 370 -8.06 23.27 10.02
C ARG A 370 -7.59 22.79 11.39
N GLU A 371 -6.31 22.99 11.71
CA GLU A 371 -5.73 22.60 13.01
C GLU A 371 -6.31 23.45 14.16
N ASP A 372 -6.67 24.70 13.89
CA ASP A 372 -7.20 25.65 14.86
C ASP A 372 -8.73 25.64 14.97
N LEU A 373 -9.43 24.74 14.28
CA LEU A 373 -10.89 24.72 14.28
C LEU A 373 -11.48 24.31 15.64
N THR A 374 -12.50 25.05 16.06
CA THR A 374 -13.43 24.64 17.12
C THR A 374 -14.70 24.05 16.51
N ILE A 375 -15.54 23.48 17.38
CA ILE A 375 -16.85 22.93 16.98
C ILE A 375 -17.80 23.99 16.41
N ASP A 376 -17.55 25.27 16.68
CA ASP A 376 -18.38 26.40 16.23
C ASP A 376 -18.38 26.56 14.71
N ILE A 377 -17.40 25.98 14.02
CA ILE A 377 -17.38 25.92 12.55
C ILE A 377 -18.67 25.28 11.97
N PHE A 378 -19.29 24.38 12.74
CA PHE A 378 -20.55 23.72 12.37
C PHE A 378 -21.80 24.58 12.66
N GLN A 379 -21.64 25.78 13.23
CA GLN A 379 -22.72 26.77 13.39
C GLN A 379 -22.73 27.84 12.29
N GLU A 380 -21.63 27.95 11.53
CA GLU A 380 -21.51 28.90 10.41
C GLU A 380 -22.57 28.63 9.34
N ARG A 381 -23.28 29.69 8.94
CA ARG A 381 -24.35 29.61 7.94
C ARG A 381 -23.85 29.87 6.54
N ASN A 382 -22.81 30.69 6.39
CA ASN A 382 -22.18 30.96 5.11
C ASN A 382 -21.18 29.85 4.77
N LEU A 383 -21.67 28.79 4.12
CA LEU A 383 -20.84 27.63 3.82
C LEU A 383 -19.73 27.92 2.81
N ALA A 384 -19.80 29.05 2.08
CA ALA A 384 -18.75 29.47 1.19
C ALA A 384 -17.45 29.79 1.94
N SER A 385 -17.48 30.18 3.22
CA SER A 385 -16.24 30.40 3.99
C SER A 385 -15.49 29.10 4.29
N ILE A 386 -16.18 27.95 4.26
CA ILE A 386 -15.65 26.66 4.70
C ILE A 386 -15.40 25.69 3.54
N LEU A 387 -16.31 25.69 2.55
CA LEU A 387 -16.35 24.72 1.47
C LEU A 387 -16.24 25.42 0.11
N ASN A 388 -15.55 24.77 -0.83
CA ASN A 388 -15.50 25.18 -2.23
C ASN A 388 -16.75 24.72 -2.99
N THR A 389 -17.32 23.60 -2.57
CA THR A 389 -18.54 23.00 -3.13
C THR A 389 -19.20 22.11 -2.09
N CYS A 390 -20.53 22.14 -2.02
CA CYS A 390 -21.29 21.17 -1.24
C CYS A 390 -22.67 20.93 -1.83
N ARG A 391 -23.30 19.86 -1.40
CA ARG A 391 -24.73 19.60 -1.57
C ARG A 391 -25.35 19.52 -0.20
N TRP A 392 -26.44 20.21 0.01
CA TRP A 392 -27.08 20.26 1.31
C TRP A 392 -28.55 19.84 1.20
N MET A 393 -29.06 19.28 2.28
CA MET A 393 -30.49 19.05 2.45
C MET A 393 -30.86 19.31 3.91
N ARG A 394 -32.13 19.64 4.15
CA ARG A 394 -32.65 19.74 5.51
C ARG A 394 -32.78 18.35 6.12
N ALA A 395 -32.25 18.19 7.32
CA ALA A 395 -32.38 16.94 8.05
C ALA A 395 -33.71 16.86 8.79
N SER A 396 -34.37 15.70 8.72
CA SER A 396 -35.34 15.34 9.74
C SER A 396 -34.63 15.08 11.06
N SER A 397 -35.35 15.19 12.17
CA SER A 397 -34.82 14.87 13.51
C SER A 397 -34.19 13.47 13.56
N ASP A 398 -34.81 12.49 12.91
CA ASP A 398 -34.31 11.12 12.86
C ASP A 398 -33.02 11.00 12.05
N MET A 399 -32.91 11.72 10.93
CA MET A 399 -31.69 11.70 10.12
C MET A 399 -30.54 12.43 10.82
N TRP A 400 -30.84 13.52 11.53
CA TRP A 400 -29.85 14.23 12.34
C TRP A 400 -29.33 13.37 13.48
N ARG A 401 -30.24 12.69 14.21
CA ARG A 401 -29.88 11.71 15.24
C ARG A 401 -29.08 10.54 14.67
N PHE A 402 -29.47 10.02 13.50
CA PHE A 402 -28.74 8.96 12.82
C PHE A 402 -27.29 9.35 12.53
N VAL A 403 -27.05 10.57 12.01
CA VAL A 403 -25.68 11.05 11.75
C VAL A 403 -24.88 11.17 13.06
N PHE A 404 -25.49 11.68 14.13
CA PHE A 404 -24.87 11.70 15.45
C PHE A 404 -24.46 10.29 15.90
N ASP A 405 -25.35 9.30 15.78
CA ASP A 405 -25.09 7.91 16.16
C ASP A 405 -23.99 7.24 15.31
N LYS A 406 -23.63 7.80 14.16
CA LYS A 406 -22.46 7.36 13.37
C LYS A 406 -21.18 8.04 13.81
N LEU A 407 -21.22 9.33 14.12
CA LEU A 407 -20.05 10.11 14.51
C LEU A 407 -19.58 9.77 15.93
N PHE A 408 -20.54 9.51 16.81
CA PHE A 408 -20.36 9.00 18.16
C PHE A 408 -21.24 7.75 18.22
N PRO A 409 -20.70 6.53 18.08
CA PRO A 409 -21.48 5.30 18.23
C PRO A 409 -21.76 4.97 19.69
N ALA A 410 -22.82 4.20 19.92
CA ALA A 410 -23.09 3.57 21.21
C ALA A 410 -22.02 2.50 21.52
N LYS A 411 -21.91 2.09 22.78
CA LYS A 411 -20.96 1.05 23.21
C LYS A 411 -21.14 -0.23 22.38
N GLY A 412 -20.03 -0.81 21.93
CA GLY A 412 -20.01 -2.02 21.09
C GLY A 412 -20.45 -1.84 19.63
N LYS A 413 -20.85 -0.63 19.19
CA LYS A 413 -21.32 -0.37 17.80
C LYS A 413 -20.31 0.39 16.95
N GLN A 414 -19.07 -0.07 16.91
CA GLN A 414 -18.05 0.55 16.06
C GLN A 414 -18.40 0.45 14.57
N VAL A 415 -18.28 1.57 13.88
CA VAL A 415 -18.44 1.64 12.42
C VAL A 415 -17.07 1.38 11.76
N GLU A 416 -16.94 0.23 11.08
CA GLU A 416 -15.80 -0.05 10.21
C GLU A 416 -15.99 0.66 8.86
N ALA A 417 -15.67 1.95 8.83
CA ALA A 417 -15.90 2.81 7.67
C ALA A 417 -14.67 3.60 7.24
N GLN A 418 -14.72 4.06 5.99
CA GLN A 418 -13.67 4.88 5.41
C GLN A 418 -13.49 6.17 6.22
N ASN A 419 -12.24 6.48 6.55
CA ASN A 419 -11.75 7.64 7.29
C ASN A 419 -11.97 7.66 8.81
N PHE A 420 -12.89 6.88 9.37
CA PHE A 420 -13.12 6.85 10.82
C PHE A 420 -11.89 6.40 11.61
N SER A 421 -11.24 5.30 11.21
CA SER A 421 -10.02 4.80 11.87
C SER A 421 -8.81 5.76 11.78
N ARG A 422 -8.88 6.76 10.88
CA ARG A 422 -7.84 7.78 10.72
C ARG A 422 -8.07 9.01 11.61
N ALA A 423 -9.28 9.22 12.08
CA ALA A 423 -9.62 10.30 13.00
C ALA A 423 -9.20 9.91 14.42
N VAL A 424 -8.40 10.76 15.06
CA VAL A 424 -7.95 10.59 16.44
C VAL A 424 -9.13 10.66 17.40
N TYR A 425 -10.06 11.60 17.22
CA TYR A 425 -11.23 11.75 18.09
C TYR A 425 -12.04 10.46 18.16
N TYR A 426 -12.17 9.76 17.03
CA TYR A 426 -12.99 8.55 16.94
C TYR A 426 -12.33 7.36 17.63
N ASN A 427 -11.00 7.24 17.54
CA ASN A 427 -10.24 6.24 18.29
C ASN A 427 -10.26 6.53 19.79
N ALA A 428 -10.18 7.80 20.18
CA ALA A 428 -10.31 8.22 21.58
C ALA A 428 -11.72 7.94 22.13
N TRP A 429 -12.77 8.25 21.35
CA TRP A 429 -14.14 7.88 21.68
C TRP A 429 -14.32 6.37 21.85
N ALA A 430 -13.79 5.57 20.91
CA ALA A 430 -13.80 4.12 21.02
C ALA A 430 -13.15 3.62 22.32
N SER A 431 -12.00 4.19 22.69
CA SER A 431 -11.31 3.90 23.95
C SER A 431 -12.18 4.22 25.17
N LEU A 432 -12.76 5.43 25.22
CA LEU A 432 -13.66 5.86 26.29
C LEU A 432 -14.88 4.93 26.41
N THR A 433 -15.50 4.56 25.29
CA THR A 433 -16.68 3.68 25.32
C THR A 433 -16.35 2.24 25.74
N ASN A 434 -15.11 1.80 25.56
CA ASN A 434 -14.66 0.49 26.00
C ASN A 434 -14.37 0.47 27.51
N SER A 435 -13.89 1.58 28.08
CA SER A 435 -13.55 1.69 29.50
C SER A 435 -14.76 2.02 30.40
N ALA A 436 -15.74 2.78 29.90
CA ALA A 436 -16.95 3.15 30.63
C ALA A 436 -18.06 2.11 30.49
N ASP A 437 -18.96 1.97 31.47
CA ASP A 437 -20.16 1.14 31.37
C ASP A 437 -21.19 1.72 30.38
N GLU A 438 -22.20 0.93 30.00
CA GLU A 438 -23.18 1.32 28.97
C GLU A 438 -24.06 2.51 29.39
N GLU A 439 -24.42 2.62 30.67
CA GLU A 439 -25.24 3.72 31.20
C GLU A 439 -24.46 5.05 31.19
N THR A 440 -23.20 5.01 31.62
CA THR A 440 -22.28 6.15 31.54
C THR A 440 -22.11 6.63 30.10
N VAL A 441 -21.87 5.70 29.16
CA VAL A 441 -21.71 6.03 27.73
C VAL A 441 -22.98 6.68 27.18
N GLU A 442 -24.17 6.15 27.46
CA GLU A 442 -25.42 6.73 26.95
C GLU A 442 -25.76 8.07 27.61
N THR A 443 -25.36 8.28 28.86
CA THR A 443 -25.50 9.58 29.53
C THR A 443 -24.61 10.61 28.86
N ILE A 444 -23.33 10.30 28.61
CA ILE A 444 -22.41 11.18 27.86
C ILE A 444 -23.00 11.49 26.48
N ARG A 445 -23.43 10.47 25.74
CA ARG A 445 -24.03 10.63 24.40
C ARG A 445 -25.27 11.52 24.43
N THR A 446 -26.14 11.33 25.41
CA THR A 446 -27.34 12.14 25.58
C THR A 446 -26.97 13.59 25.83
N THR A 447 -26.04 13.86 26.76
CA THR A 447 -25.53 15.21 27.04
C THR A 447 -24.90 15.85 25.80
N LEU A 448 -24.03 15.14 25.08
CA LEU A 448 -23.44 15.62 23.82
C LEU A 448 -24.51 15.97 22.80
N TYR A 449 -25.50 15.10 22.64
CA TYR A 449 -26.58 15.32 21.69
C TYR A 449 -27.41 16.56 22.05
N THR A 450 -27.84 16.66 23.31
CA THR A 450 -28.74 17.73 23.75
C THR A 450 -28.05 19.08 23.87
N SER A 451 -26.83 19.12 24.39
CA SER A 451 -26.15 20.37 24.74
C SER A 451 -25.33 20.94 23.58
N ILE A 452 -24.97 20.12 22.60
CA ILE A 452 -24.09 20.53 21.50
C ILE A 452 -24.73 20.24 20.14
N PHE A 453 -24.93 18.95 19.81
CA PHE A 453 -25.28 18.55 18.44
C PHE A 453 -26.66 19.04 17.98
N LYS A 454 -27.62 19.20 18.89
CA LYS A 454 -28.91 19.83 18.57
C LYS A 454 -28.80 21.30 18.16
N HIS A 455 -27.72 21.98 18.55
CA HIS A 455 -27.52 23.41 18.31
C HIS A 455 -26.57 23.70 17.15
N LEU A 456 -25.89 22.68 16.61
CA LEU A 456 -25.11 22.83 15.38
C LEU A 456 -26.03 23.07 14.19
N PHE A 457 -25.59 23.92 13.26
CA PHE A 457 -26.35 24.31 12.08
C PHE A 457 -26.18 23.29 10.95
N TRP A 458 -24.98 22.74 10.78
CA TRP A 458 -24.69 21.78 9.70
C TRP A 458 -23.69 20.70 10.13
N LEU A 459 -23.78 19.54 9.49
CA LEU A 459 -22.83 18.43 9.68
C LEU A 459 -22.58 17.69 8.36
N PRO A 460 -21.43 17.02 8.20
CA PRO A 460 -21.24 16.05 7.12
C PRO A 460 -22.34 15.00 7.15
N HIS A 461 -22.85 14.60 5.99
CA HIS A 461 -23.81 13.50 5.90
C HIS A 461 -23.10 12.15 6.08
N ALA A 462 -22.74 11.84 7.32
CA ALA A 462 -22.05 10.61 7.68
C ALA A 462 -22.97 9.39 7.50
N LYS A 463 -22.43 8.34 6.89
CA LYS A 463 -23.13 7.07 6.67
C LYS A 463 -22.28 5.90 7.13
N CYS A 464 -22.79 4.68 6.96
CA CYS A 464 -22.10 3.46 7.36
C CYS A 464 -20.77 3.21 6.64
N ASP A 465 -20.47 3.86 5.50
CA ASP A 465 -19.23 3.61 4.75
C ASP A 465 -18.22 4.76 4.80
N ARG A 466 -18.60 5.98 5.23
CA ARG A 466 -17.72 7.17 5.29
C ARG A 466 -18.31 8.33 6.10
N ILE A 467 -17.44 9.19 6.63
CA ILE A 467 -17.81 10.47 7.27
C ILE A 467 -18.39 11.47 6.24
N TRP A 468 -17.72 11.62 5.10
CA TRP A 468 -18.13 12.55 4.04
C TRP A 468 -18.75 11.81 2.86
N GLU A 469 -20.08 11.75 2.81
CA GLU A 469 -20.78 11.24 1.64
C GLU A 469 -20.51 12.13 0.41
N THR A 470 -20.19 11.51 -0.72
CA THR A 470 -19.89 12.19 -1.99
C THR A 470 -20.79 11.71 -3.12
N ARG A 471 -21.49 10.59 -2.92
CA ARG A 471 -22.31 9.96 -3.96
C ARG A 471 -23.74 10.48 -3.92
N ASP A 472 -24.31 10.57 -5.11
CA ASP A 472 -25.74 10.81 -5.32
C ASP A 472 -26.42 9.47 -5.63
N ARG A 473 -26.70 8.68 -4.61
CA ARG A 473 -27.26 7.33 -4.80
C ARG A 473 -28.76 7.28 -4.62
N ASN A 474 -29.33 8.20 -3.85
CA ASN A 474 -30.72 8.10 -3.43
C ASN A 474 -31.54 9.19 -4.12
N ARG A 475 -32.13 8.83 -5.27
CA ARG A 475 -32.97 9.75 -6.07
C ARG A 475 -34.18 10.31 -5.30
N THR A 476 -34.51 9.71 -4.15
CA THR A 476 -35.59 10.15 -3.25
C THR A 476 -35.21 11.34 -2.38
N GLN A 477 -33.91 11.59 -2.16
CA GLN A 477 -33.44 12.72 -1.36
C GLN A 477 -33.03 13.86 -2.29
N VAL A 478 -33.73 15.00 -2.18
CA VAL A 478 -33.42 16.19 -2.98
C VAL A 478 -32.35 16.99 -2.25
N PHE A 479 -31.14 17.02 -2.82
CA PHE A 479 -30.06 17.90 -2.38
C PHE A 479 -30.02 19.17 -3.23
N HIS A 480 -29.87 20.31 -2.57
CA HIS A 480 -29.55 21.59 -3.21
C HIS A 480 -28.04 21.72 -3.34
N GLN A 481 -27.55 22.25 -4.46
CA GLN A 481 -26.12 22.33 -4.75
C GLN A 481 -25.57 23.74 -4.62
N PHE A 482 -24.40 23.83 -3.99
CA PHE A 482 -23.56 25.02 -3.97
C PHE A 482 -22.19 24.77 -4.63
N PRO A 483 -21.66 25.77 -5.38
CA PRO A 483 -22.38 26.96 -5.85
C PRO A 483 -23.49 26.57 -6.86
N PRO A 484 -24.62 27.29 -6.90
CA PRO A 484 -25.78 26.87 -7.70
C PRO A 484 -25.49 26.88 -9.22
N GLN A 485 -24.47 27.63 -9.66
CA GLN A 485 -24.10 27.75 -11.07
C GLN A 485 -23.27 26.56 -11.61
N LYS A 486 -22.88 25.58 -10.77
CA LYS A 486 -21.95 24.51 -11.18
C LYS A 486 -22.41 23.10 -10.70
N PRO A 487 -23.43 22.50 -11.35
CA PRO A 487 -24.03 21.24 -10.89
C PRO A 487 -23.11 20.01 -10.99
N ASN A 488 -22.05 20.05 -11.80
CA ASN A 488 -21.21 18.87 -12.06
C ASN A 488 -19.88 18.83 -11.30
N LEU A 489 -19.67 19.73 -10.32
CA LEU A 489 -18.43 19.70 -9.56
C LEU A 489 -18.40 18.53 -8.57
N PRO A 490 -17.22 17.89 -8.38
CA PRO A 490 -17.02 16.95 -7.27
C PRO A 490 -17.38 17.65 -5.96
N THR A 491 -18.31 17.07 -5.21
CA THR A 491 -18.96 17.74 -4.08
C THR A 491 -19.19 16.78 -2.92
N VAL A 492 -19.44 17.33 -1.74
CA VAL A 492 -19.77 16.60 -0.51
C VAL A 492 -21.20 16.86 -0.10
N ASN A 493 -21.85 15.83 0.46
CA ASN A 493 -23.18 15.96 1.02
C ASN A 493 -23.08 16.35 2.49
N ILE A 494 -23.84 17.37 2.86
CA ILE A 494 -24.00 17.84 4.23
C ILE A 494 -25.49 17.88 4.58
N LEU A 495 -25.77 17.89 5.87
CA LEU A 495 -27.10 18.06 6.42
C LEU A 495 -27.20 19.42 7.10
N ILE A 496 -28.36 20.06 6.99
CA ILE A 496 -28.70 21.30 7.68
C ILE A 496 -29.74 20.99 8.76
N ASN A 497 -29.51 21.50 9.95
CA ASN A 497 -30.41 21.42 11.09
C ASN A 497 -31.25 22.70 11.20
N GLY A 498 -32.56 22.53 11.39
CA GLY A 498 -33.51 23.64 11.51
C GLY A 498 -34.06 24.18 10.19
N ASN A 499 -34.73 25.33 10.28
CA ASN A 499 -35.58 25.89 9.22
C ASN A 499 -34.93 27.01 8.39
N LEU A 500 -33.69 27.39 8.69
CA LEU A 500 -32.98 28.41 7.93
C LEU A 500 -32.19 27.76 6.80
N ASP A 501 -32.17 28.39 5.63
CA ASP A 501 -31.33 27.94 4.52
C ASP A 501 -29.88 28.36 4.75
N PRO A 502 -28.89 27.53 4.38
CA PRO A 502 -27.50 27.95 4.37
C PRO A 502 -27.27 29.03 3.30
N LYS A 503 -26.28 29.89 3.54
CA LYS A 503 -25.86 30.95 2.63
C LYS A 503 -24.63 30.52 1.84
N TRP A 504 -24.46 31.11 0.65
CA TRP A 504 -23.28 30.94 -0.19
C TRP A 504 -22.79 32.31 -0.69
N GLU A 505 -22.24 33.09 0.22
CA GLU A 505 -21.74 34.44 -0.03
C GLU A 505 -20.22 34.39 -0.08
N ILE A 506 -19.63 34.51 -1.27
CA ILE A 506 -18.17 34.58 -1.41
C ILE A 506 -17.74 35.99 -1.00
N THR A 507 -17.29 36.15 0.23
CA THR A 507 -16.57 37.34 0.66
C THR A 507 -15.27 37.41 -0.12
N ALA A 508 -15.03 38.55 -0.79
CA ALA A 508 -13.72 38.84 -1.34
C ALA A 508 -12.75 38.92 -0.16
N VAL A 509 -11.79 37.99 -0.11
CA VAL A 509 -10.70 37.98 0.87
C VAL A 509 -9.64 38.97 0.43
#